data_AF-Q4WZ02-F1
#
_entry.id   AF-Q4WZ02-F1
#
_cell.length_a   1.000
_cell.length_b   1.000
_cell.length_c   1.000
_cell.angle_alpha   90.00
_cell.angle_beta   90.00
_cell.angle_gamma   90.00
#
_symmetry.space_group_name_H-M   'P 1'
#
loop_
_entity.id
_entity.type
_entity.pdbx_description
1 polymer ?
#
loop_
_entity_poly.entity_id
_entity_poly.type
_entity_poly.pdbx_seq_one_letter_code
_entity_poly.pdbx_strand_id
1 'polypeptide(L)'
;MLPQKGTRLVAKVYDPLYFNDDEGYLNPFLCMDKYYTHEANAYMVLRDFQGQWIPNYYGSYSLVLSVDSVRTRTVRMILVEYIPGITMADCEPGNFCQSARLLIRKSIVDLESRIYEKDILLTDLEPRNIIIRSPDSDRPGVVFIDFAHALFNRRRDDPLPFELNDFLGEYISPLLRWNKSKDRDYAFLEWIDWDWDPWLDAEFAHTAATITPEMRERWSDD
;
A
#
# COMPACT_ATOMS: atom_id res chain seq x y z
N MET A 1 -2.81 20.38 6.63
CA MET A 1 -3.16 21.55 5.80
C MET A 1 -4.64 21.45 5.47
N LEU A 2 -5.40 22.55 5.51
CA LEU A 2 -6.78 22.52 5.05
C LEU A 2 -6.81 22.57 3.51
N PRO A 3 -7.65 21.76 2.84
CA PRO A 3 -7.74 21.76 1.39
C PRO A 3 -8.23 23.12 0.89
N GLN A 4 -7.73 23.55 -0.27
CA GLN A 4 -8.21 24.78 -0.91
C GLN A 4 -9.67 24.61 -1.35
N LYS A 5 -10.40 25.72 -1.43
CA LYS A 5 -11.79 25.70 -1.90
C LYS A 5 -11.84 25.18 -3.34
N GLY A 6 -12.66 24.16 -3.59
CA GLY A 6 -12.80 23.52 -4.91
C GLY A 6 -11.92 22.28 -5.12
N THR A 7 -11.06 21.93 -4.17
CA THR A 7 -10.30 20.67 -4.21
C THR A 7 -11.27 19.48 -4.10
N ARG A 8 -11.14 18.52 -5.02
CA ARG A 8 -11.84 17.23 -4.94
C ARG A 8 -11.14 16.33 -3.93
N LEU A 9 -11.92 15.70 -3.06
CA LEU A 9 -11.43 14.85 -1.97
C LEU A 9 -12.18 13.53 -1.99
N VAL A 10 -11.58 12.50 -1.41
CA VAL A 10 -12.22 11.24 -1.10
C VAL A 10 -12.42 11.17 0.41
N ALA A 11 -13.67 10.88 0.81
CA ALA A 11 -14.02 10.57 2.18
C ALA A 11 -14.15 9.06 2.33
N LYS A 12 -13.28 8.45 3.15
CA LYS A 12 -13.39 7.03 3.51
C LYS A 12 -14.02 6.92 4.89
N VAL A 13 -15.17 6.27 4.97
CA VAL A 13 -15.99 6.14 6.17
C VAL A 13 -15.89 4.71 6.69
N TYR A 14 -15.54 4.54 7.95
CA TYR A 14 -15.37 3.25 8.61
C TYR A 14 -16.58 3.00 9.51
N ASP A 15 -17.61 2.39 8.93
CA ASP A 15 -18.88 2.14 9.59
C ASP A 15 -19.06 0.63 9.84
N PRO A 16 -19.03 0.19 11.11
CA PRO A 16 -19.22 -1.22 11.49
C PRO A 16 -20.53 -1.83 10.99
N LEU A 17 -21.56 -1.00 10.72
CA LEU A 17 -22.85 -1.48 10.24
C LEU A 17 -22.78 -2.16 8.86
N TYR A 18 -21.81 -1.77 8.03
CA TYR A 18 -21.63 -2.31 6.68
C TYR A 18 -20.46 -3.28 6.56
N PHE A 19 -19.89 -3.71 7.70
CA PHE A 19 -18.83 -4.70 7.69
C PHE A 19 -19.43 -6.11 7.57
N ASN A 20 -18.82 -6.93 6.70
CA ASN A 20 -19.10 -8.36 6.68
C ASN A 20 -18.42 -9.01 7.88
N ASP A 21 -19.19 -9.51 8.84
CA ASP A 21 -18.69 -10.08 10.08
C ASP A 21 -18.31 -11.57 9.97
N ASP A 22 -18.27 -12.10 8.74
CA ASP A 22 -17.97 -13.50 8.43
C ASP A 22 -18.81 -14.46 9.31
N GLU A 23 -20.13 -14.32 9.19
CA GLU A 23 -21.12 -15.10 9.97
C GLU A 23 -20.96 -14.91 11.50
N GLY A 24 -20.50 -13.73 11.91
CA GLY A 24 -20.26 -13.37 13.32
C GLY A 24 -18.93 -13.84 13.89
N TYR A 25 -18.02 -14.37 13.07
CA TYR A 25 -16.67 -14.74 13.50
C TYR A 25 -15.82 -13.51 13.86
N LEU A 26 -16.06 -12.39 13.17
CA LEU A 26 -15.35 -11.14 13.36
C LEU A 26 -16.17 -10.17 14.20
N ASN A 27 -15.49 -9.27 14.93
CA ASN A 27 -16.13 -8.14 15.58
C ASN A 27 -16.03 -6.91 14.68
N PRO A 28 -17.13 -6.45 14.05
CA PRO A 28 -17.14 -5.30 13.14
C PRO A 28 -16.52 -4.03 13.70
N PHE A 29 -16.72 -3.78 14.99
CA PHE A 29 -16.23 -2.56 15.64
C PHE A 29 -14.70 -2.60 15.79
N LEU A 30 -14.15 -3.75 16.19
CA LEU A 30 -12.70 -3.92 16.31
C LEU A 30 -12.03 -3.90 14.93
N CYS A 31 -12.64 -4.55 13.92
CA CYS A 31 -12.12 -4.54 12.56
C CYS A 31 -12.09 -3.12 11.97
N MET A 32 -13.19 -2.37 12.08
CA MET A 32 -13.26 -1.00 11.58
C MET A 32 -12.33 -0.04 12.32
N ASP A 33 -12.21 -0.18 13.64
CA ASP A 33 -11.27 0.63 14.42
C ASP A 33 -9.81 0.33 14.00
N LYS A 34 -9.46 -0.94 13.81
CA LYS A 34 -8.17 -1.35 13.28
C LYS A 34 -7.90 -0.75 11.89
N TYR A 35 -8.82 -0.92 10.94
CA TYR A 35 -8.63 -0.39 9.58
C TYR A 35 -8.46 1.13 9.57
N TYR A 36 -9.30 1.83 10.33
CA TYR A 36 -9.19 3.28 10.48
C TYR A 36 -7.85 3.71 11.10
N THR A 37 -7.46 3.09 12.22
CA THR A 37 -6.24 3.48 12.95
C THR A 37 -4.98 3.18 12.14
N HIS A 38 -4.92 2.03 11.47
CA HIS A 38 -3.79 1.64 10.65
C HIS A 38 -3.63 2.57 9.45
N GLU A 39 -4.72 2.84 8.72
CA GLU A 39 -4.66 3.69 7.54
C GLU A 39 -4.33 5.14 7.90
N ALA A 40 -4.98 5.70 8.94
CA ALA A 40 -4.68 7.04 9.42
C ALA A 40 -3.22 7.18 9.87
N ASN A 41 -2.70 6.18 10.60
CA ASN A 41 -1.31 6.18 11.06
C ASN A 41 -0.33 6.03 9.88
N ALA A 42 -0.65 5.21 8.87
CA ALA A 42 0.19 5.03 7.70
C ALA A 42 0.36 6.35 6.95
N TYR A 43 -0.73 7.08 6.70
CA TYR A 43 -0.64 8.41 6.10
C TYR A 43 0.21 9.37 6.94
N MET A 44 0.15 9.31 8.27
CA MET A 44 0.97 10.14 9.14
C MET A 44 2.46 9.83 9.05
N VAL A 45 2.84 8.55 9.09
CA VAL A 45 4.24 8.09 9.02
C VAL A 45 4.84 8.28 7.63
N LEU A 46 4.02 8.11 6.58
CA LEU A 46 4.42 8.19 5.18
C LEU A 46 4.25 9.60 4.59
N ARG A 47 4.28 10.65 5.43
CA ARG A 47 4.05 12.04 4.99
C ARG A 47 4.96 12.47 3.85
N ASP A 48 6.20 11.99 3.84
CA ASP A 48 7.22 12.33 2.83
C ASP A 48 6.85 11.85 1.42
N PHE A 49 5.92 10.89 1.31
CA PHE A 49 5.46 10.31 0.04
C PHE A 49 4.17 10.96 -0.48
N GLN A 50 3.51 11.81 0.33
CA GLN A 50 2.22 12.40 -0.01
C GLN A 50 2.31 13.36 -1.21
N GLY A 51 1.29 13.31 -2.08
CA GLY A 51 1.16 14.13 -3.29
C GLY A 51 1.92 13.61 -4.50
N GLN A 52 2.93 12.76 -4.30
CA GLN A 52 3.63 12.10 -5.39
C GLN A 52 3.27 10.62 -5.49
N TRP A 53 3.46 9.87 -4.40
CA TRP A 53 3.44 8.41 -4.40
C TRP A 53 2.25 7.83 -3.63
N ILE A 54 1.71 8.62 -2.70
CA ILE A 54 0.46 8.33 -1.99
C ILE A 54 -0.40 9.60 -1.94
N PRO A 55 -1.72 9.51 -1.70
CA PRO A 55 -2.59 10.69 -1.58
C PRO A 55 -2.17 11.65 -0.47
N ASN A 56 -2.39 12.95 -0.67
CA ASN A 56 -2.34 13.90 0.44
C ASN A 56 -3.41 13.56 1.49
N TYR A 57 -3.01 13.58 2.75
CA TYR A 57 -3.87 13.29 3.90
C TYR A 57 -4.35 14.58 4.55
N TYR A 58 -5.67 14.78 4.57
CA TYR A 58 -6.30 16.01 5.08
C TYR A 58 -6.78 15.89 6.52
N GLY A 59 -6.88 14.68 7.06
CA GLY A 59 -7.11 14.44 8.48
C GLY A 59 -8.08 13.31 8.79
N SER A 60 -8.24 13.07 10.09
CA SER A 60 -9.21 12.15 10.68
C SER A 60 -10.33 12.91 11.36
N TYR A 61 -11.55 12.38 11.28
CA TYR A 61 -12.76 13.00 11.81
C TYR A 61 -13.68 11.96 12.44
N SER A 62 -14.52 12.41 13.36
CA SER A 62 -15.73 11.68 13.76
C SER A 62 -16.91 12.24 12.97
N LEU A 63 -17.68 11.37 12.34
CA LEU A 63 -18.88 11.73 11.60
C LEU A 63 -20.11 11.18 12.33
N VAL A 64 -21.11 12.03 12.56
CA VAL A 64 -22.39 11.62 13.14
C VAL A 64 -23.38 11.37 12.01
N LEU A 65 -23.83 10.13 11.86
CA LEU A 65 -24.78 9.69 10.85
C LEU A 65 -26.13 9.38 11.47
N SER A 66 -27.22 9.80 10.84
CA SER A 66 -28.56 9.40 11.22
C SER A 66 -28.78 7.91 10.93
N VAL A 67 -29.35 7.19 11.89
CA VAL A 67 -29.84 5.82 11.72
C VAL A 67 -31.32 5.86 11.36
N ASP A 68 -32.07 6.70 12.08
CA ASP A 68 -33.48 7.03 11.81
C ASP A 68 -33.77 8.47 12.27
N SER A 69 -35.05 8.83 12.44
CA SER A 69 -35.46 10.17 12.85
C SER A 69 -35.05 10.56 14.28
N VAL A 70 -34.63 9.62 15.12
CA VAL A 70 -34.33 9.85 16.53
C VAL A 70 -32.91 9.41 16.90
N ARG A 71 -32.40 8.36 16.25
CA ARG A 71 -31.11 7.74 16.57
C ARG A 71 -30.03 8.19 15.60
N THR A 72 -28.84 8.43 16.16
CA THR A 72 -27.62 8.66 15.41
C THR A 72 -26.55 7.66 15.82
N ARG A 73 -25.56 7.45 14.95
CA ARG A 73 -24.34 6.69 15.26
C ARG A 73 -23.14 7.54 14.89
N THR A 74 -22.06 7.40 15.65
CA THR A 74 -20.79 8.06 15.35
C THR A 74 -19.86 7.05 14.68
N VAL A 75 -19.29 7.42 13.54
CA VAL A 75 -18.35 6.61 12.77
C VAL A 75 -17.05 7.37 12.55
N ARG A 76 -15.96 6.65 12.28
CA ARG A 76 -14.67 7.26 11.94
C ARG A 76 -14.59 7.55 10.45
N MET A 77 -13.89 8.61 10.08
CA MET A 77 -13.69 9.00 8.69
C MET A 77 -12.30 9.59 8.50
N ILE A 78 -11.68 9.33 7.34
CA ILE A 78 -10.52 10.09 6.88
C ILE A 78 -10.86 10.86 5.60
N LEU A 79 -10.18 11.99 5.40
CA LEU A 79 -10.21 12.75 4.15
C LEU A 79 -8.84 12.68 3.48
N VAL A 80 -8.84 12.25 2.22
CA VAL A 80 -7.63 12.14 1.39
C VAL A 80 -7.83 12.80 0.03
N GLU A 81 -6.73 13.06 -0.65
CA GLU A 81 -6.73 13.57 -2.02
C GLU A 81 -7.48 12.65 -2.97
N TYR A 82 -8.31 13.23 -3.83
CA TYR A 82 -8.81 12.52 -4.99
C TYR A 82 -7.72 12.39 -6.05
N ILE A 83 -7.32 11.16 -6.35
CA ILE A 83 -6.32 10.88 -7.39
C ILE A 83 -7.03 10.66 -8.73
N PRO A 84 -6.81 11.53 -9.74
CA PRO A 84 -7.34 11.28 -11.07
C PRO A 84 -6.56 10.15 -11.74
N GLY A 85 -7.26 9.12 -12.19
CA GLY A 85 -6.66 7.96 -12.83
C GLY A 85 -7.62 6.78 -12.83
N ILE A 86 -7.06 5.62 -13.12
CA ILE A 86 -7.74 4.32 -13.16
C ILE A 86 -6.98 3.36 -12.25
N THR A 87 -7.68 2.45 -11.57
CA THR A 87 -6.98 1.44 -10.77
C THR A 87 -6.23 0.49 -11.70
N MET A 88 -5.12 -0.07 -11.23
CA MET A 88 -4.36 -1.05 -12.01
C MET A 88 -5.19 -2.32 -12.26
N ALA A 89 -6.13 -2.67 -11.36
CA ALA A 89 -7.07 -3.78 -11.57
C ALA A 89 -8.08 -3.54 -12.71
N ASP A 90 -8.48 -2.29 -12.95
CA ASP A 90 -9.42 -1.93 -14.02
C ASP A 90 -8.71 -1.66 -15.37
N CYS A 91 -7.38 -1.72 -15.39
CA CYS A 91 -6.59 -1.53 -16.59
C CYS A 91 -6.42 -2.84 -17.36
N GLU A 92 -6.39 -2.75 -18.68
CA GLU A 92 -5.93 -3.83 -19.55
C GLU A 92 -4.41 -3.66 -19.81
N PRO A 93 -3.52 -4.55 -19.32
CA PRO A 93 -2.07 -4.40 -19.49
C PRO A 93 -1.64 -4.28 -20.95
N GLY A 94 -2.38 -4.90 -21.88
CA GLY A 94 -2.13 -4.83 -23.32
C GLY A 94 -2.27 -3.42 -23.92
N ASN A 95 -2.93 -2.49 -23.24
CA ASN A 95 -3.02 -1.09 -23.66
C ASN A 95 -1.76 -0.28 -23.36
N PHE A 96 -0.83 -0.83 -22.57
CA PHE A 96 0.42 -0.18 -22.20
C PHE A 96 1.59 -0.77 -22.99
N CYS A 97 2.44 0.10 -23.53
CA CYS A 97 3.71 -0.36 -24.10
C CYS A 97 4.57 -1.02 -23.00
N GLN A 98 5.43 -1.96 -23.39
CA GLN A 98 6.27 -2.68 -22.43
C GLN A 98 7.14 -1.72 -21.60
N SER A 99 7.67 -0.66 -22.21
CA SER A 99 8.44 0.38 -21.51
C SER A 99 7.65 1.07 -20.38
N ALA A 100 6.36 1.35 -20.60
CA ALA A 100 5.49 1.93 -19.58
C ALA A 100 5.21 0.93 -18.46
N ARG A 101 4.97 -0.35 -18.79
CA ARG A 101 4.79 -1.42 -17.78
C ARG A 101 6.04 -1.62 -16.93
N LEU A 102 7.23 -1.57 -17.53
CA LEU A 102 8.52 -1.62 -16.80
C LEU A 102 8.65 -0.45 -15.82
N LEU A 103 8.29 0.78 -16.24
CA LEU A 103 8.30 1.95 -15.36
C LEU A 103 7.30 1.84 -14.20
N ILE A 104 6.10 1.30 -14.46
CA ILE A 104 5.09 1.03 -13.43
C ILE A 104 5.65 0.01 -12.42
N ARG A 105 6.21 -1.11 -12.90
CA ARG A 105 6.76 -2.16 -12.03
C ARG A 105 7.93 -1.64 -11.20
N LYS A 106 8.86 -0.90 -11.81
CA LYS A 106 9.95 -0.23 -11.09
C LYS A 106 9.42 0.67 -9.97
N SER A 107 8.42 1.49 -10.30
CA SER A 107 7.78 2.42 -9.38
C SER A 107 7.12 1.73 -8.18
N ILE A 108 6.48 0.58 -8.41
CA ILE A 108 5.89 -0.25 -7.34
C ILE A 108 6.98 -0.79 -6.41
N VAL A 109 8.05 -1.37 -6.98
CA VAL A 109 9.16 -1.96 -6.21
C VAL A 109 9.90 -0.90 -5.40
N ASP A 110 10.18 0.26 -6.01
CA ASP A 110 10.81 1.41 -5.36
C ASP A 110 9.99 1.89 -4.16
N LEU A 111 8.70 2.19 -4.37
CA LEU A 111 7.84 2.74 -3.33
C LEU A 111 7.62 1.74 -2.20
N GLU A 112 7.30 0.49 -2.51
CA GLU A 112 7.09 -0.53 -1.48
C GLU A 112 8.37 -0.75 -0.66
N SER A 113 9.55 -0.74 -1.29
CA SER A 113 10.82 -0.87 -0.56
C SER A 113 11.11 0.31 0.38
N ARG A 114 10.71 1.51 -0.02
CA ARG A 114 10.79 2.71 0.83
C ARG A 114 9.78 2.72 1.97
N ILE A 115 8.60 2.14 1.76
CA ILE A 115 7.62 1.94 2.83
C ILE A 115 8.11 0.87 3.81
N TYR A 116 8.68 -0.21 3.28
CA TYR A 116 9.28 -1.28 4.08
C TYR A 116 10.39 -0.76 4.99
N GLU A 117 11.29 0.08 4.47
CA GLU A 117 12.35 0.79 5.22
C GLU A 117 11.81 1.57 6.43
N LYS A 118 10.56 2.07 6.37
CA LYS A 118 9.88 2.76 7.48
C LYS A 118 9.14 1.80 8.43
N ASP A 119 9.57 0.55 8.49
CA ASP A 119 9.00 -0.52 9.34
C ASP A 119 7.55 -0.88 9.08
N ILE A 120 7.06 -0.58 7.87
CA ILE A 120 5.68 -0.85 7.47
C ILE A 120 5.67 -1.99 6.44
N LEU A 121 4.95 -3.07 6.75
CA LEU A 121 4.66 -4.13 5.80
C LEU A 121 3.27 -3.93 5.20
N LEU A 122 3.20 -3.76 3.88
CA LEU A 122 1.94 -3.75 3.14
C LEU A 122 1.51 -5.19 2.86
N THR A 123 0.45 -5.64 3.53
CA THR A 123 -0.07 -7.01 3.37
C THR A 123 -1.15 -7.12 2.30
N ASP A 124 -1.72 -6.00 1.85
CA ASP A 124 -2.72 -5.93 0.79
C ASP A 124 -2.21 -5.14 -0.43
N LEU A 125 -0.97 -5.42 -0.85
CA LEU A 125 -0.39 -4.79 -2.04
C LEU A 125 -0.94 -5.47 -3.30
N GLU A 126 -2.08 -4.96 -3.76
CA GLU A 126 -2.87 -5.53 -4.85
C GLU A 126 -3.12 -4.50 -5.95
N PRO A 127 -3.34 -4.89 -7.22
CA PRO A 127 -3.62 -3.95 -8.32
C PRO A 127 -4.81 -3.00 -8.04
N ARG A 128 -5.81 -3.43 -7.26
CA ARG A 128 -6.95 -2.59 -6.86
C ARG A 128 -6.55 -1.41 -5.97
N ASN A 129 -5.42 -1.54 -5.26
CA ASN A 129 -4.89 -0.54 -4.32
C ASN A 129 -3.82 0.36 -4.98
N ILE A 130 -3.71 0.32 -6.31
CA ILE A 130 -2.76 1.11 -7.08
C ILE A 130 -3.52 1.89 -8.15
N ILE A 131 -3.40 3.21 -8.15
CA ILE A 131 -3.95 4.07 -9.21
C ILE A 131 -2.83 4.44 -10.18
N ILE A 132 -3.11 4.24 -11.48
CA ILE A 132 -2.29 4.72 -12.58
C ILE A 132 -2.79 6.10 -13.02
N ARG A 133 -1.97 7.12 -12.79
CA ARG A 133 -2.18 8.49 -13.28
C ARG A 133 -1.71 8.61 -14.71
N SER A 134 -2.49 9.31 -15.53
CA SER A 134 -2.17 9.57 -16.94
C SER A 134 -1.81 8.27 -17.69
N PRO A 135 -2.72 7.28 -17.75
CA PRO A 135 -2.44 5.96 -18.33
C PRO A 135 -2.01 6.03 -19.80
N ASP A 136 -2.47 7.03 -20.54
CA ASP A 136 -2.11 7.26 -21.95
C ASP A 136 -0.72 7.93 -22.13
N SER A 137 0.00 8.19 -21.03
CA SER A 137 1.34 8.78 -21.07
C SER A 137 2.42 7.70 -21.18
N ASP A 138 3.53 8.02 -21.84
CA ASP A 138 4.75 7.19 -21.82
C ASP A 138 5.41 7.07 -20.43
N ARG A 139 4.98 7.90 -19.47
CA ARG A 139 5.47 7.91 -18.09
C ARG A 139 4.30 7.93 -17.11
N PRO A 140 3.51 6.85 -17.04
CA PRO A 140 2.38 6.78 -16.15
C PRO A 140 2.84 6.91 -14.68
N GLY A 141 2.08 7.66 -13.89
CA GLY A 141 2.38 7.82 -12.47
C GLY A 141 1.73 6.72 -11.63
N VAL A 142 2.46 6.15 -10.67
CA VAL A 142 1.92 5.14 -9.74
C VAL A 142 1.59 5.80 -8.41
N VAL A 143 0.39 5.56 -7.89
CA VAL A 143 -0.04 6.05 -6.58
C VAL A 143 -0.64 4.91 -5.78
N PHE A 144 -0.08 4.61 -4.60
CA PHE A 144 -0.66 3.63 -3.67
C PHE A 144 -1.79 4.26 -2.88
N ILE A 145 -2.89 3.53 -2.76
CA ILE A 145 -4.04 3.87 -1.93
C ILE A 145 -4.34 2.70 -0.99
N ASP A 146 -5.23 2.94 -0.03
CA ASP A 146 -5.68 1.96 0.95
C ASP A 146 -4.56 1.32 1.80
N PHE A 147 -4.38 1.86 3.00
CA PHE A 147 -3.40 1.34 3.97
C PHE A 147 -4.05 0.66 5.17
N ALA A 148 -5.32 0.26 5.07
CA ALA A 148 -6.07 -0.33 6.19
C ALA A 148 -5.43 -1.61 6.77
N HIS A 149 -4.69 -2.35 5.93
CA HIS A 149 -4.02 -3.59 6.29
C HIS A 149 -2.51 -3.44 6.57
N ALA A 150 -1.99 -2.21 6.57
CA ALA A 150 -0.58 -1.96 6.84
C ALA A 150 -0.17 -2.46 8.24
N LEU A 151 0.92 -3.22 8.34
CA LEU A 151 1.45 -3.70 9.62
C LEU A 151 2.67 -2.88 10.04
N PHE A 152 2.61 -2.27 11.22
CA PHE A 152 3.71 -1.48 11.78
C PHE A 152 4.69 -2.38 12.54
N ASN A 153 5.97 -2.00 12.51
CA ASN A 153 7.07 -2.84 13.00
C ASN A 153 7.10 -4.22 12.35
N ARG A 154 6.53 -4.34 11.13
CA ARG A 154 6.39 -5.58 10.36
C ARG A 154 5.78 -6.73 11.18
N ARG A 155 4.96 -6.41 12.19
CA ARG A 155 4.41 -7.35 13.17
C ARG A 155 2.89 -7.43 13.04
N ARG A 156 2.34 -8.64 13.20
CA ARG A 156 0.89 -8.81 13.38
C ARG A 156 0.46 -8.22 14.72
N ASP A 157 -0.75 -7.68 14.78
CA ASP A 157 -1.33 -7.14 16.02
C ASP A 157 -1.71 -8.23 17.05
N ASP A 158 -1.26 -9.48 16.82
CA ASP A 158 -1.49 -10.60 17.71
C ASP A 158 -0.69 -10.43 19.02
N PRO A 159 -1.28 -10.81 20.18
CA PRO A 159 -0.68 -10.61 21.50
C PRO A 159 0.59 -11.44 21.73
N LEU A 160 0.87 -12.43 20.88
CA LEU A 160 2.08 -13.24 20.97
C LEU A 160 3.24 -12.50 20.27
N PRO A 161 4.31 -12.13 20.99
CA PRO A 161 5.49 -11.54 20.38
C PRO A 161 6.23 -12.60 19.57
N PHE A 162 6.06 -12.56 18.25
CA PHE A 162 7.12 -13.06 17.37
C PHE A 162 8.20 -11.98 17.31
N GLU A 163 9.30 -12.20 18.03
CA GLU A 163 10.51 -11.38 17.95
C GLU A 163 11.28 -11.74 16.66
N LEU A 164 10.72 -11.43 15.50
CA LEU A 164 11.54 -11.27 14.30
C LEU A 164 11.83 -9.78 14.14
N ASN A 165 12.98 -9.36 14.67
CA ASN A 165 13.52 -8.02 14.43
C ASN A 165 14.11 -7.96 13.02
N ASP A 166 13.27 -8.20 11.99
CA ASP A 166 13.57 -8.39 10.55
C ASP A 166 14.30 -7.18 9.91
N PHE A 167 15.38 -6.70 10.51
CA PHE A 167 16.13 -5.49 10.18
C PHE A 167 15.24 -4.24 10.20
N LEU A 168 14.61 -3.97 11.35
CA LEU A 168 13.78 -2.76 11.52
C LEU A 168 14.64 -1.50 11.37
N GLY A 169 14.11 -0.50 10.68
CA GLY A 169 14.76 0.77 10.34
C GLY A 169 15.78 0.67 9.21
N GLU A 170 16.02 -0.53 8.67
CA GLU A 170 16.99 -0.75 7.59
C GLU A 170 16.31 -0.89 6.22
N TYR A 171 16.96 -0.32 5.21
CA TYR A 171 16.60 -0.52 3.82
C TYR A 171 17.05 -1.91 3.36
N ILE A 172 16.08 -2.74 2.95
CA ILE A 172 16.36 -4.07 2.41
C ILE A 172 16.25 -4.05 0.90
N SER A 173 17.36 -4.39 0.25
CA SER A 173 17.49 -4.40 -1.21
C SER A 173 16.35 -5.17 -1.89
N PRO A 174 15.74 -4.62 -2.96
CA PRO A 174 14.74 -5.32 -3.76
C PRO A 174 15.23 -6.65 -4.30
N LEU A 175 16.53 -6.79 -4.58
CA LEU A 175 17.15 -8.04 -5.04
C LEU A 175 16.88 -9.23 -4.09
N LEU A 176 16.68 -8.98 -2.79
CA LEU A 176 16.36 -10.03 -1.81
C LEU A 176 14.86 -10.26 -1.66
N ARG A 177 14.08 -9.17 -1.67
CA ARG A 177 12.65 -9.22 -1.31
C ARG A 177 11.73 -9.50 -2.48
N TRP A 178 12.12 -9.06 -3.67
CA TRP A 178 11.32 -9.10 -4.89
C TRP A 178 11.78 -10.17 -5.87
N ASN A 179 12.76 -11.01 -5.54
CA ASN A 179 13.10 -12.19 -6.33
C ASN A 179 11.85 -13.07 -6.51
N LYS A 180 11.67 -13.67 -7.69
CA LYS A 180 10.57 -14.57 -8.03
C LYS A 180 10.35 -15.69 -7.01
N SER A 181 11.39 -16.18 -6.35
CA SER A 181 11.27 -17.19 -5.29
C SER A 181 10.42 -16.74 -4.09
N LYS A 182 10.21 -15.43 -3.94
CA LYS A 182 9.43 -14.82 -2.85
C LYS A 182 7.96 -14.58 -3.19
N ASP A 183 7.53 -14.90 -4.42
CA ASP A 183 6.13 -14.86 -4.90
C ASP A 183 5.43 -13.51 -4.70
N ARG A 184 6.20 -12.41 -4.59
CA ARG A 184 5.65 -11.06 -4.37
C ARG A 184 5.11 -10.41 -5.64
N ASP A 185 5.46 -10.95 -6.80
CA ASP A 185 4.98 -10.51 -8.10
C ASP A 185 3.70 -11.23 -8.53
N TYR A 186 3.20 -12.20 -7.75
CA TYR A 186 2.02 -13.01 -8.08
C TYR A 186 0.79 -12.17 -8.47
N ALA A 187 0.47 -11.14 -7.67
CA ALA A 187 -0.65 -10.24 -7.93
C ALA A 187 -0.48 -9.40 -9.22
N PHE A 188 0.69 -9.44 -9.86
CA PHE A 188 1.08 -8.61 -10.99
C PHE A 188 1.53 -9.40 -12.21
N LEU A 189 1.34 -10.73 -12.23
CA LEU A 189 1.84 -11.59 -13.31
C LEU A 189 1.33 -11.17 -14.69
N GLU A 190 0.08 -10.70 -14.80
CA GLU A 190 -0.51 -10.23 -16.06
C GLU A 190 0.18 -8.98 -16.62
N TRP A 191 0.94 -8.25 -15.80
CA TRP A 191 1.67 -7.05 -16.20
C TRP A 191 3.09 -7.33 -16.68
N ILE A 192 3.57 -8.57 -16.52
CA ILE A 192 4.96 -8.98 -16.75
C ILE A 192 5.01 -9.97 -17.91
N ASP A 193 5.61 -9.55 -19.02
CA ASP A 193 5.88 -10.38 -20.21
C ASP A 193 7.38 -10.46 -20.54
N TRP A 194 8.22 -10.18 -19.54
CA TRP A 194 9.69 -10.26 -19.60
C TRP A 194 10.22 -11.15 -18.48
N ASP A 195 11.51 -11.49 -18.56
CA ASP A 195 12.18 -12.25 -17.51
C ASP A 195 12.38 -11.36 -16.27
N TRP A 196 11.61 -11.65 -15.21
CA TRP A 196 11.56 -10.83 -14.01
C TRP A 196 12.90 -10.71 -13.28
N ASP A 197 13.55 -11.83 -12.94
CA ASP A 197 14.79 -11.79 -12.15
C ASP A 197 15.95 -11.10 -12.89
N PRO A 198 16.23 -11.38 -14.18
CA PRO A 198 17.25 -10.64 -14.92
C PRO A 198 16.99 -9.14 -15.00
N TRP A 199 15.73 -8.73 -15.15
CA TRP A 199 15.37 -7.31 -15.13
C TRP A 199 15.55 -6.70 -13.74
N LEU A 200 15.10 -7.38 -12.68
CA LEU A 200 15.24 -6.95 -11.29
C LEU A 200 16.73 -6.77 -10.94
N ASP A 201 17.56 -7.75 -11.28
CA ASP A 201 19.01 -7.72 -11.09
C ASP A 201 19.66 -6.53 -11.81
N ALA A 202 19.28 -6.28 -13.07
CA ALA A 202 19.83 -5.17 -13.83
C ALA A 202 19.40 -3.80 -13.27
N GLU A 203 18.11 -3.63 -12.98
CA GLU A 203 17.52 -2.36 -12.53
C GLU A 203 17.99 -2.00 -11.12
N PHE A 204 18.08 -2.99 -10.23
CA PHE A 204 18.42 -2.82 -8.82
C PHE A 204 19.85 -3.26 -8.48
N ALA A 205 20.72 -3.52 -9.47
CA ALA A 205 22.14 -3.84 -9.24
C ALA A 205 22.84 -2.84 -8.31
N HIS A 206 22.44 -1.58 -8.37
CA HIS A 206 22.99 -0.50 -7.55
C HIS A 206 22.74 -0.66 -6.04
N THR A 207 21.73 -1.45 -5.63
CA THR A 207 21.46 -1.75 -4.22
C THR A 207 22.19 -3.01 -3.73
N ALA A 208 22.91 -3.73 -4.60
CA ALA A 208 23.63 -4.94 -4.20
C ALA A 208 24.68 -4.67 -3.10
N ALA A 209 25.31 -3.50 -3.12
CA ALA A 209 26.30 -3.10 -2.13
C ALA A 209 25.72 -2.84 -0.72
N THR A 210 24.39 -2.70 -0.59
CA THR A 210 23.73 -2.50 0.72
C THR A 210 23.35 -3.82 1.38
N ILE A 211 23.53 -4.96 0.71
CA ILE A 211 23.16 -6.28 1.21
C ILE A 211 24.25 -6.79 2.17
N THR A 212 23.90 -6.96 3.45
CA THR A 212 24.79 -7.62 4.43
C THR A 212 24.71 -9.15 4.34
N PRO A 213 25.70 -9.89 4.87
CA PRO A 213 25.62 -11.34 4.98
C PRO A 213 24.37 -11.84 5.72
N GLU A 214 24.00 -11.16 6.82
CA GLU A 214 22.84 -11.51 7.64
C GLU A 214 21.52 -11.29 6.88
N MET A 215 21.42 -10.22 6.09
CA MET A 215 20.28 -10.02 5.19
C MET A 215 20.21 -11.14 4.15
N ARG A 216 21.35 -11.54 3.58
CA ARG A 216 21.36 -12.63 2.59
C ARG A 216 20.90 -13.96 3.19
N GLU A 217 21.33 -14.27 4.41
CA GLU A 217 20.91 -15.47 5.15
C GLU A 217 19.40 -15.43 5.46
N ARG A 218 18.88 -14.28 5.91
CA ARG A 218 17.44 -14.15 6.25
C ARG A 218 16.51 -14.38 5.05
N TRP A 219 16.97 -14.01 3.86
CA TRP A 219 16.22 -14.13 2.60
C TRP A 219 16.72 -15.26 1.69
N SER A 220 17.51 -16.22 2.19
CA SER A 220 17.86 -17.43 1.42
C SER A 220 16.60 -18.23 1.05
N ASP A 221 16.70 -19.07 0.03
CA ASP A 221 15.62 -19.92 -0.48
C ASP A 221 15.62 -21.33 0.16
N ASP A 222 16.10 -21.47 1.40
CA ASP A 222 16.18 -22.77 2.09
C ASP A 222 14.82 -23.48 2.20
#